data_AF-A0A938WD85-F1
#
_entry.id   AF-A0A938WD85-F1
#
_cell.length_a   1.000
_cell.length_b   1.000
_cell.length_c   1.000
_cell.angle_alpha   90.00
_cell.angle_beta   90.00
_cell.angle_gamma   90.00
#
_symmetry.space_group_name_H-M   'P 1'
#
loop_
_entity.id
_entity.type
_entity.pdbx_description
1 polymer ?
#
loop_
_entity_poly.entity_id
_entity_poly.type
_entity_poly.pdbx_seq_one_letter_code
_entity_poly.pdbx_strand_id
1 'polypeptide(L)' 'DYIFEGPAEVLLIKGDYAQLRFRRPVPDVWLRCSQLEAMPA' A
#
# COMPACT_ATOMS: atom_id res chain seq x y z
N ASP A 1 -3.06 -10.13 -8.35
CA ASP A 1 -3.39 -10.84 -7.08
C ASP A 1 -2.55 -10.35 -5.90
N TYR A 2 -1.21 -10.25 -6.01
CA TYR A 2 -0.33 -9.79 -4.90
C TYR A 2 -0.73 -8.50 -4.17
N ILE A 3 -1.42 -7.58 -4.85
CA ILE A 3 -1.87 -6.30 -4.29
C ILE A 3 -2.94 -6.49 -3.19
N PHE A 4 -3.61 -7.63 -3.16
CA PHE A 4 -4.63 -8.00 -2.18
C PHE A 4 -4.15 -9.03 -1.14
N GLU A 5 -3.00 -9.69 -1.37
CA GLU A 5 -2.58 -10.87 -0.60
C GLU A 5 -1.66 -10.56 0.59
N GLY A 6 -0.88 -9.49 0.50
CA GLY A 6 0.26 -9.29 1.40
C GLY A 6 0.22 -7.96 2.14
N PRO A 7 0.85 -7.89 3.32
CA PRO A 7 1.03 -6.61 4.00
C PRO A 7 1.86 -5.70 3.11
N ALA A 8 1.25 -4.60 2.68
CA ALA A 8 1.96 -3.47 2.13
C ALA A 8 2.24 -2.49 3.27
N GLU A 9 3.46 -1.97 3.31
CA GLU A 9 3.82 -0.93 4.27
C GLU A 9 3.56 0.44 3.67
N VAL A 10 2.88 1.31 4.42
CA VAL A 10 2.72 2.72 4.03
C VAL A 10 4.02 3.45 4.30
N LEU A 11 4.68 3.93 3.24
CA LEU A 11 5.92 4.69 3.36
C LEU A 11 5.69 6.20 3.53
N LEU A 12 4.70 6.73 2.81
CA LEU A 12 4.42 8.16 2.73
C LEU A 12 2.95 8.40 2.41
N ILE A 13 2.36 9.46 2.98
CA ILE A 13 1.04 9.98 2.60
C ILE A 13 1.23 11.39 2.00
N LYS A 14 0.63 11.62 0.83
CA LYS A 14 0.62 12.93 0.15
C LYS A 14 -0.80 13.25 -0.32
N GLY A 15 -1.48 14.11 0.42
CA GLY A 15 -2.91 14.39 0.20
C GLY A 15 -3.72 13.10 0.37
N ASP A 16 -4.55 12.78 -0.62
CA ASP A 16 -5.43 11.61 -0.60
C ASP A 16 -4.76 10.31 -1.06
N TYR A 17 -3.45 10.31 -1.27
CA TYR A 17 -2.70 9.15 -1.76
C TYR A 17 -1.63 8.70 -0.79
N ALA A 18 -1.41 7.38 -0.76
CA ALA A 18 -0.35 6.75 0.00
C ALA A 18 0.59 5.97 -0.94
N GLN A 19 1.88 6.04 -0.66
CA GLN A 19 2.89 5.21 -1.28
C GLN A 19 3.07 3.93 -0.48
N LEU A 20 2.99 2.79 -1.16
CA LEU A 20 3.01 1.46 -0.57
C LEU A 20 4.24 0.67 -1.03
N ARG A 21 4.92 0.03 -0.07
CA ARG A 21 6.01 -0.93 -0.27
C ARG A 21 5.48 -2.34 -0.07
N PHE A 22 5.45 -3.12 -1.15
CA PHE A 22 5.17 -4.55 -1.07
C PHE A 22 6.46 -5.32 -0.82
N ARG A 23 6.40 -6.43 -0.06
CA ARG A 23 7.54 -7.34 0.16
C ARG A 23 7.83 -8.24 -1.05
N ARG A 24 7.99 -7.62 -2.22
CA ARG A 24 8.22 -8.27 -3.53
C ARG A 24 9.18 -7.41 -4.36
N PRO A 25 9.86 -7.95 -5.38
CA PRO A 25 10.72 -7.18 -6.28
C PRO A 25 9.89 -6.37 -7.28
N VAL A 26 8.97 -5.56 -6.78
CA VAL A 26 8.11 -4.67 -7.54
C VAL A 26 8.35 -3.24 -7.07
N PRO A 27 8.19 -2.23 -7.94
CA PRO A 27 8.27 -0.84 -7.54
C PRO A 27 7.22 -0.48 -6.48
N ASP A 28 7.44 0.65 -5.81
CA ASP A 28 6.44 1.26 -4.96
C ASP A 28 5.20 1.66 -5.75
N VAL A 29 4.05 1.53 -5.12
CA VAL A 29 2.76 1.84 -5.75
C VAL A 29 2.08 2.97 -4.99
N TRP A 30 1.50 3.92 -5.74
CA TRP A 30 0.65 4.96 -5.18
C TRP A 30 -0.82 4.56 -5.35
N LEU A 31 -1.56 4.52 -4.25
CA LEU A 31 -3.01 4.27 -4.24
C LEU A 31 -3.72 5.37 -3.44
N ARG A 32 -5.02 5.58 -3.70
CA ARG A 32 -5.80 6.47 -2.84
C ARG A 32 -5.99 5.83 -1.47
N CYS A 33 -5.92 6.63 -0.42
CA CYS A 33 -6.17 6.19 0.95
C CYS A 33 -7.55 5.53 1.10
N SER A 34 -8.55 5.99 0.35
CA SER A 34 -9.92 5.41 0.36
C SER A 34 -10.00 4.00 -0.21
N GLN A 35 -8.96 3.52 -0.89
CA GLN A 35 -8.88 2.16 -1.44
C GLN A 35 -8.15 1.20 -0.49
N LEU A 36 -7.60 1.71 0.61
CA LEU A 36 -6.79 0.93 1.54
C LEU A 36 -7.63 0.48 2.72
N GLU A 37 -7.33 -0.72 3.19
CA GLU A 37 -7.84 -1.26 4.44
C GLU A 37 -6.67 -1.52 5.39
N ALA A 38 -6.83 -1.14 6.65
CA ALA A 38 -5.81 -1.42 7.66
C ALA A 38 -5.79 -2.92 7.94
N MET A 39 -4.61 -3.53 7.81
CA MET A 39 -4.45 -4.94 8.13
C MET A 39 -4.63 -5.12 9.65
N PRO A 40 -5.50 -6.05 10.10
CA PRO A 40 -5.69 -6.31 11.53
C PRO A 40 -4.38 -6.79 12.18
N ALA A 41 -4.21 -6.44 13.45
CA ALA A 41 -3.02 -6.73 14.25
C ALA A 41 -2.85 -8.22 14.56
#